data_AF-A0A3A4KG54-F1
#
_entry.id   AF-A0A3A4KG54-F1
#
_cell.length_a   1.000
_cell.length_b   1.000
_cell.length_c   1.000
_cell.angle_alpha   90.00
_cell.angle_beta   90.00
_cell.angle_gamma   90.00
#
_symmetry.space_group_name_H-M   'P 1'
#
loop_
_entity.id
_entity.type
_entity.pdbx_description
1 polymer ?
#
loop_
_entity_poly.entity_id
_entity_poly.type
_entity_poly.pdbx_seq_one_letter_code
_entity_poly.pdbx_strand_id
1 'polypeptide(L)' 'MRDEVAAANGDGCETALYLRYDLAEILASTGLIGEAQSAPTTLYEDLCLIYGPIDEFAIRVAEFLRELTD' A
#
# COMPACT_ATOMS: atom_id res chain seq x y z
N MET A 1 -31.55 16.03 0.50
CA MET A 1 -30.43 15.39 1.22
C MET A 1 -29.25 15.53 0.29
N ARG A 2 -28.31 16.42 0.61
CA ARG A 2 -27.14 16.66 -0.24
C ARG A 2 -26.31 15.40 -0.17
N ASP A 3 -26.29 14.62 -1.26
CA ASP A 3 -25.17 13.73 -1.54
C ASP A 3 -23.96 14.66 -1.77
N GLU A 4 -23.35 15.04 -0.66
CA GLU A 4 -21.95 15.41 -0.67
C GLU A 4 -21.22 14.12 -1.02
N VAL A 5 -21.09 13.88 -2.32
CA VAL A 5 -19.99 13.09 -2.85
C VAL A 5 -18.76 13.79 -2.31
N ALA A 6 -18.30 13.35 -1.14
CA ALA A 6 -16.98 13.64 -0.66
C ALA A 6 -16.11 13.19 -1.81
N ALA A 7 -15.61 14.16 -2.58
CA ALA A 7 -14.48 13.94 -3.45
C ALA A 7 -13.44 13.34 -2.50
N ALA A 8 -13.29 12.02 -2.57
CA ALA A 8 -12.16 11.36 -1.98
C ALA A 8 -11.00 12.13 -2.60
N ASN A 9 -10.30 12.93 -1.79
CA ASN A 9 -8.90 13.27 -2.04
C ASN A 9 -8.14 11.96 -1.92
N GLY A 10 -8.45 11.07 -2.85
CA GLY A 10 -8.29 9.66 -2.77
C GLY A 10 -6.83 9.42 -3.02
N ASP A 11 -6.13 9.27 -1.93
CA ASP A 11 -4.86 8.58 -1.83
C ASP A 11 -4.90 7.15 -2.44
N GLY A 12 -6.03 6.72 -3.00
CA GLY A 12 -6.23 5.54 -3.83
C GLY A 12 -6.16 5.77 -5.34
N CYS A 13 -5.64 6.91 -5.83
CA CYS A 13 -5.24 6.96 -7.24
C CYS A 13 -4.05 6.01 -7.45
N GLU A 14 -4.05 5.26 -8.56
CA GLU A 14 -3.07 4.20 -8.83
C GLU A 14 -1.61 4.67 -8.65
N THR A 15 -1.31 5.90 -9.05
CA THR A 15 0.00 6.53 -8.83
C THR A 15 0.37 6.67 -7.35
N ALA A 16 -0.56 7.06 -6.48
CA ALA A 16 -0.30 7.18 -5.05
C ALA A 16 -0.05 5.81 -4.41
N LEU A 17 -0.77 4.78 -4.86
CA LEU A 17 -0.58 3.40 -4.40
C LEU A 17 0.82 2.88 -4.79
N TYR A 18 1.26 3.12 -6.03
CA TYR A 18 2.62 2.78 -6.46
C TYR A 18 3.70 3.56 -5.71
N LEU A 19 3.54 4.87 -5.52
CA LEU A 19 4.51 5.67 -4.77
C LEU A 19 4.71 5.21 -3.33
N ARG A 20 3.63 4.76 -2.66
CA ARG A 20 3.72 4.18 -1.31
C ARG A 20 4.53 2.89 -1.30
N TYR A 21 4.38 2.06 -2.34
CA TYR A 21 5.16 0.84 -2.49
C TYR A 21 6.63 1.14 -2.78
N ASP A 22 6.93 2.02 -3.75
CA ASP A 22 8.30 2.41 -4.10
C ASP A 22 9.05 3.00 -2.90
N LEU A 23 8.38 3.83 -2.10
CA LEU A 23 8.96 4.39 -0.88
C LEU A 23 9.36 3.29 0.12
N ALA A 24 8.53 2.26 0.26
CA ALA A 24 8.82 1.16 1.17
C ALA A 24 10.01 0.32 0.72
N GLU A 25 10.14 0.04 -0.59
CA GLU A 25 11.30 -0.63 -1.15
C GLU A 25 12.59 0.17 -0.87
N ILE A 26 12.54 1.50 -1.05
CA ILE A 26 13.67 2.39 -0.74
C ILE A 26 14.02 2.31 0.75
N LEU A 27 13.05 2.46 1.65
CA LEU A 27 13.28 2.40 3.09
C LEU A 27 13.91 1.05 3.51
N ALA A 28 13.39 -0.06 2.97
CA ALA A 28 13.94 -1.39 3.20
C ALA A 28 15.41 -1.49 2.73
N SER A 29 15.71 -1.00 1.53
CA SER A 29 17.06 -1.01 0.96
C SER A 29 18.07 -0.20 1.78
N THR A 30 17.60 0.79 2.55
CA THR A 30 18.42 1.61 3.46
C THR A 30 18.55 1.03 4.87
N GLY A 31 17.95 -0.13 5.15
CA GLY A 31 17.98 -0.79 6.45
C GLY A 31 16.95 -0.26 7.46
N LEU A 32 16.06 0.65 7.05
CA LEU A 32 14.98 1.20 7.87
C LEU A 32 13.76 0.28 7.85
N ILE A 33 13.94 -0.98 8.28
CA ILE A 33 12.94 -2.05 8.15
C ILE A 33 11.62 -1.71 8.87
N GLY A 34 11.68 -1.12 10.07
CA GLY A 34 10.48 -0.75 10.82
C GLY A 34 9.63 0.31 10.10
N GLU A 35 10.26 1.28 9.46
CA GLU A 35 9.56 2.29 8.65
C GLU A 35 9.01 1.67 7.35
N ALA A 36 9.82 0.81 6.73
CA ALA A 36 9.45 0.07 5.52
C ALA A 36 8.25 -0.86 5.71
N GLN A 37 7.91 -1.29 6.93
CA GLN A 37 6.73 -2.13 7.20
C GLN A 37 5.44 -1.31 7.34
N SER A 38 5.51 -0.09 7.88
CA SER A 38 4.32 0.67 8.27
C SER A 38 3.43 1.06 7.08
N ALA A 39 4.01 1.62 6.02
CA ALA A 39 3.26 2.09 4.86
C ALA A 39 2.70 0.94 3.99
N PRO A 40 3.44 -0.16 3.72
CA PRO A 40 2.90 -1.28 2.96
C PRO A 40 1.81 -2.06 3.68
N THR A 41 1.80 -2.08 5.02
CA THR A 41 0.73 -2.74 5.77
C THR A 41 -0.61 -2.09 5.48
N THR A 42 -0.69 -0.75 5.60
CA THR A 42 -1.89 0.00 5.25
C THR A 42 -2.21 -0.08 3.75
N LEU A 43 -1.19 -0.07 2.89
CA LEU A 43 -1.39 -0.26 1.44
C LEU A 43 -2.02 -1.61 1.11
N TYR A 44 -1.59 -2.70 1.76
CA TYR A 44 -2.16 -4.03 1.55
C TYR A 44 -3.63 -4.09 1.97
N GLU A 45 -3.98 -3.49 3.10
CA GLU A 45 -5.37 -3.36 3.57
C GLU A 45 -6.23 -2.59 2.55
N ASP A 46 -5.73 -1.46 2.06
CA ASP A 46 -6.40 -0.65 1.04
C ASP A 46 -6.61 -1.44 -0.27
N LEU A 47 -5.57 -2.13 -0.75
CA LEU A 47 -5.64 -2.93 -1.99
C LEU A 47 -6.61 -4.11 -1.85
N CYS A 48 -6.62 -4.79 -0.70
CA CYS A 48 -7.59 -5.84 -0.42
C CYS A 48 -9.03 -5.32 -0.41
N LEU A 49 -9.25 -4.10 0.07
CA LEU A 49 -10.58 -3.48 0.10
C LEU A 49 -11.05 -3.04 -1.29
N ILE A 50 -10.15 -2.49 -2.12
CA ILE A 50 -10.48 -1.90 -3.42
C ILE A 50 -10.52 -2.95 -4.54
N TYR A 51 -9.50 -3.81 -4.61
CA TYR A 51 -9.29 -4.76 -5.71
C TYR A 51 -9.43 -6.23 -5.29
N GLY A 52 -9.35 -6.51 -3.99
CA GLY A 52 -9.41 -7.86 -3.44
C GLY A 52 -8.02 -8.47 -3.21
N PRO A 53 -7.90 -9.49 -2.35
CA PRO A 53 -6.61 -10.06 -1.95
C PRO A 53 -5.91 -10.88 -3.04
N ILE A 54 -6.60 -11.19 -4.14
CA ILE A 54 -6.04 -11.93 -5.29
C ILE A 54 -5.56 -11.00 -6.41
N ASP A 55 -5.70 -9.69 -6.23
CA ASP A 55 -5.15 -8.69 -7.13
C ASP A 55 -3.62 -8.81 -7.20
N GLU A 56 -3.05 -8.61 -8.39
CA GLU A 56 -1.61 -8.77 -8.60
C GLU A 56 -0.80 -7.83 -7.70
N PHE A 57 -1.29 -6.59 -7.51
CA PHE A 57 -0.58 -5.62 -6.69
C PHE A 57 -0.76 -5.94 -5.19
N ALA A 58 -1.96 -6.34 -4.76
CA ALA A 58 -2.19 -6.81 -3.39
C ALA A 58 -1.27 -7.99 -3.04
N ILE A 59 -1.11 -8.95 -3.94
CA ILE A 59 -0.20 -10.08 -3.78
C ILE A 59 1.24 -9.57 -3.63
N ARG A 60 1.73 -8.73 -4.54
CA ARG A 60 3.10 -8.19 -4.50
C ARG A 60 3.42 -7.50 -3.17
N VAL A 61 2.50 -6.66 -2.68
CA VAL A 61 2.69 -5.98 -1.38
C VAL A 61 2.73 -6.98 -0.23
N ALA A 62 1.89 -8.02 -0.27
CA ALA A 62 1.93 -9.08 0.74
C ALA A 62 3.25 -9.87 0.71
N GLU A 63 3.79 -10.16 -0.47
CA GLU A 63 5.08 -10.87 -0.59
C GLU A 63 6.22 -10.03 0.01
N PHE A 64 6.27 -8.75 -0.35
CA PHE A 64 7.24 -7.80 0.21
C PHE A 64 7.16 -7.73 1.74
N LEU A 65 5.94 -7.65 2.31
CA LEU A 65 5.76 -7.65 3.77
C LEU A 65 6.27 -8.93 4.45
N ARG A 66 6.12 -10.10 3.81
CA ARG A 66 6.70 -11.36 4.32
C ARG A 66 8.23 -11.29 4.32
N GLU A 67 8.82 -10.82 3.23
CA GLU A 67 10.29 -10.70 3.09
C GLU A 67 10.92 -9.75 4.12
N LEU A 68 10.18 -8.72 4.57
CA LEU A 68 10.64 -7.83 5.64
C LEU A 68 10.58 -8.44 7.05
N THR A 69 9.95 -9.60 7.21
CA THR A 69 9.73 -10.25 8.50
C THR A 69 10.59 -11.52 8.68
N ASP A 70 11.14 -12.06 7.58
CA ASP A 70 12.08 -13.20 7.54
C ASP A 70 13.55 -12.76 7.78
#